data_AF-A0AA38TS15-F1
#
_entry.id   AF-A0AA38TS15-F1
#
_cell.length_a   1.000
_cell.length_b   1.000
_cell.length_c   1.000
_cell.angle_alpha   90.00
_cell.angle_beta   90.00
_cell.angle_gamma   90.00
#
_symmetry.space_group_name_H-M   'P 1'
#
loop_
_entity.id
_entity.type
_entity.pdbx_description
1 polymer ?
#
loop_
_entity_poly.entity_id
_entity_poly.type
_entity_poly.pdbx_seq_one_letter_code
_entity_poly.pdbx_strand_id
1 'polypeptide(L)'
;MVESRNWVEMPDDIMGGMILQRLDAVEILTSAQKVCRNWRRICKDPAMWKTIDLDHYSYASSYTKNDFEKLCKQAVHRSCGELIDIRLKCVVTNDLLDFISRCSSKLKSLRVLKCYNVTGNGLIHALKRLPCLETLDLFYISIEAEHIKVIGQSCPHLKSFKMKSRFMESADALAIANSMPALRHLQLFGRAITGDGLRAILHGCRQLESLDLRRCSCLMLGGSLGKLCRERIKDFKFTVRTNLFEIFDSDSDDFDEDDEFSAGFPKGVFDNYWI
;
A
#
# COMPACT_ATOMS: atom_id res chain seq x y z
N MET A 1 -46.66 16.23 4.76
CA MET A 1 -46.20 14.88 5.12
C MET A 1 -44.83 14.70 4.51
N VAL A 2 -43.77 14.65 5.32
CA VAL A 2 -42.44 14.29 4.84
C VAL A 2 -42.43 12.78 4.73
N GLU A 3 -42.35 12.24 3.51
CA GLU A 3 -42.14 10.81 3.29
C GLU A 3 -40.86 10.40 4.02
N SER A 4 -41.01 9.59 5.07
CA SER A 4 -39.87 8.99 5.76
C SER A 4 -39.27 7.94 4.82
N ARG A 5 -38.09 8.23 4.27
CA ARG A 5 -37.34 7.27 3.45
C ARG A 5 -37.12 5.99 4.25
N ASN A 6 -37.74 4.88 3.82
CA ASN A 6 -37.61 3.59 4.48
C ASN A 6 -36.33 2.88 4.01
N TRP A 7 -35.21 3.21 4.64
CA TRP A 7 -33.90 2.61 4.35
C TRP A 7 -33.84 1.09 4.61
N VAL A 8 -34.86 0.51 5.27
CA VAL A 8 -34.95 -0.93 5.57
C VAL A 8 -35.34 -1.76 4.35
N GLU A 9 -36.08 -1.17 3.40
CA GLU A 9 -36.54 -1.84 2.17
C GLU A 9 -35.56 -1.69 1.00
N MET A 10 -34.41 -1.05 1.22
CA MET A 10 -33.42 -0.86 0.17
C MET A 10 -32.79 -2.22 -0.21
N PRO A 11 -32.72 -2.56 -1.51
CA PRO A 11 -32.13 -3.79 -2.01
C PRO A 11 -30.69 -4.02 -1.51
N ASP A 12 -30.36 -5.29 -1.23
CA ASP A 12 -29.07 -5.69 -0.67
C ASP A 12 -27.87 -5.32 -1.57
N ASP A 13 -28.07 -5.36 -2.89
CA ASP A 13 -27.07 -5.01 -3.90
C ASP A 13 -26.74 -3.51 -3.88
N ILE A 14 -27.75 -2.66 -3.71
CA ILE A 14 -27.57 -1.21 -3.54
C ILE A 14 -26.92 -0.90 -2.19
N MET A 15 -27.40 -1.54 -1.11
CA MET A 15 -26.89 -1.33 0.24
C MET A 15 -25.43 -1.77 0.39
N GLY A 16 -25.11 -2.97 -0.09
CA GLY A 16 -23.76 -3.52 -0.09
C GLY A 16 -22.84 -2.77 -1.05
N GLY A 17 -23.24 -2.63 -2.32
CA GLY A 17 -22.39 -2.11 -3.38
C GLY A 17 -22.22 -0.58 -3.40
N MET A 18 -23.21 0.21 -2.99
CA MET A 18 -23.13 1.68 -3.11
C MET A 18 -22.83 2.38 -1.79
N ILE A 19 -23.22 1.80 -0.65
CA ILE A 19 -23.05 2.45 0.66
C ILE A 19 -21.96 1.75 1.47
N LEU A 20 -22.10 0.45 1.73
CA LEU A 20 -21.19 -0.26 2.63
C LEU A 20 -19.79 -0.46 2.03
N GLN A 21 -19.66 -0.66 0.71
CA GLN A 21 -18.36 -0.75 0.05
C GLN A 21 -17.57 0.57 0.02
N ARG A 22 -18.19 1.70 0.39
CA ARG A 22 -17.49 2.98 0.54
C ARG A 22 -16.89 3.18 1.93
N LEU A 23 -17.29 2.36 2.89
CA LEU A 23 -16.76 2.40 4.25
C LEU A 23 -15.47 1.60 4.34
N ASP A 24 -14.56 2.02 5.22
CA ASP A 24 -13.36 1.24 5.50
C ASP A 24 -13.66 0.02 6.39
N ALA A 25 -12.67 -0.87 6.53
CA ALA A 25 -12.84 -2.08 7.33
C ALA A 25 -13.10 -1.77 8.81
N VAL A 26 -12.56 -0.66 9.33
CA VAL A 26 -12.75 -0.25 10.73
C VAL A 26 -14.20 0.19 10.94
N GLU A 27 -14.74 1.05 10.08
CA GLU A 27 -16.12 1.53 10.12
C GLU A 27 -17.12 0.39 9.98
N ILE A 28 -16.85 -0.57 9.09
CA ILE A 28 -17.70 -1.76 8.91
C ILE A 28 -17.75 -2.59 10.20
N LEU A 29 -16.58 -2.88 10.80
CA LEU A 29 -16.48 -3.71 12.01
C LEU A 29 -16.98 -2.99 13.28
N THR A 30 -16.75 -1.69 13.40
CA THR A 30 -17.03 -0.96 14.63
C THR A 30 -18.44 -0.36 14.66
N SER A 31 -19.01 -0.04 13.49
CA SER A 31 -20.24 0.75 13.37
C SER A 31 -21.28 0.08 12.45
N ALA A 32 -20.99 -0.13 11.17
CA ALA A 32 -22.02 -0.50 10.17
C ALA A 32 -22.73 -1.82 10.52
N GLN A 33 -21.99 -2.85 10.94
CA GLN A 33 -22.59 -4.15 11.32
C GLN A 33 -23.47 -4.10 12.58
N LYS A 34 -23.49 -2.97 13.31
CA LYS A 34 -24.29 -2.76 14.52
C LYS A 34 -25.60 -2.01 14.25
N VAL A 35 -25.79 -1.45 13.05
CA VAL A 35 -26.96 -0.63 12.68
C VAL A 35 -28.26 -1.46 12.69
N CYS A 36 -28.33 -2.52 11.89
CA CYS A 36 -29.50 -3.40 11.86
C CYS A 36 -29.12 -4.84 11.46
N ARG A 37 -30.08 -5.76 11.52
CA ARG A 37 -29.86 -7.18 11.14
C ARG A 37 -29.48 -7.33 9.67
N ASN A 38 -30.04 -6.51 8.78
CA ASN A 38 -29.73 -6.59 7.35
C ASN A 38 -28.28 -6.18 7.07
N TRP A 39 -27.88 -5.01 7.58
CA TRP A 39 -26.49 -4.52 7.47
C TRP A 39 -25.51 -5.52 8.05
N ARG A 40 -25.82 -6.06 9.24
CA ARG A 40 -25.00 -7.11 9.85
C ARG A 40 -24.84 -8.34 8.97
N ARG A 41 -25.88 -8.76 8.25
CA ARG A 41 -25.79 -9.90 7.33
C ARG A 41 -24.88 -9.57 6.14
N ILE A 42 -25.08 -8.41 5.51
CA ILE A 42 -24.28 -7.96 4.36
C ILE A 42 -22.81 -7.78 4.76
N CYS A 43 -22.52 -7.13 5.88
CA CYS A 43 -21.15 -6.95 6.37
C CYS A 43 -20.43 -8.27 6.71
N LYS A 44 -21.14 -9.40 6.79
CA LYS A 44 -20.55 -10.73 7.00
C LYS A 44 -20.28 -11.49 5.70
N ASP A 45 -20.76 -11.00 4.57
CA ASP A 45 -20.54 -11.60 3.26
C ASP A 45 -19.06 -11.49 2.86
N PRO A 46 -18.36 -12.60 2.53
CA PRO A 46 -16.97 -12.57 2.08
C PRO A 46 -16.70 -11.63 0.91
N ALA A 47 -17.68 -11.38 0.04
CA ALA A 47 -17.55 -10.45 -1.08
C ALA A 47 -17.22 -9.01 -0.63
N MET A 48 -17.61 -8.63 0.59
CA MET A 48 -17.29 -7.32 1.18
C MET A 48 -15.82 -7.20 1.61
N TRP A 49 -15.10 -8.31 1.72
CA TRP A 49 -13.76 -8.39 2.33
C TRP A 49 -12.69 -8.84 1.34
N LYS A 50 -12.93 -8.64 0.03
CA LYS A 50 -11.90 -8.82 -1.01
C LYS A 50 -10.81 -7.76 -0.94
N THR A 51 -11.17 -6.57 -0.44
CA THR A 51 -10.27 -5.46 -0.19
C THR A 51 -10.38 -5.05 1.27
N ILE A 52 -9.27 -4.98 1.98
CA ILE A 52 -9.23 -4.55 3.38
C ILE A 52 -8.34 -3.32 3.47
N ASP A 53 -8.93 -2.20 3.87
CA ASP A 53 -8.18 -0.99 4.16
C ASP A 53 -8.23 -0.68 5.66
N LEU A 54 -7.05 -0.65 6.28
CA LEU A 54 -6.86 -0.33 7.68
C LEU A 54 -5.83 0.80 7.87
N ASP A 55 -5.56 1.60 6.83
CA ASP A 55 -4.65 2.75 6.90
C ASP A 55 -5.15 3.81 7.91
N HIS A 56 -6.44 4.17 7.81
CA HIS A 56 -7.08 5.21 8.61
C HIS A 56 -7.17 4.90 10.12
N TYR A 57 -6.82 3.69 10.53
CA TYR A 57 -6.83 3.30 11.94
C TYR A 57 -5.90 4.17 12.81
N SER A 58 -4.78 4.68 12.27
CA SER A 58 -3.80 5.41 13.09
C SER A 58 -4.30 6.74 13.65
N TYR A 59 -5.42 7.27 13.15
CA TYR A 59 -5.97 8.55 13.60
C TYR A 59 -6.98 8.43 14.74
N ALA A 60 -7.41 7.22 15.08
CA ALA A 60 -8.34 6.99 16.17
C ALA A 60 -7.58 6.89 17.51
N SER A 61 -7.55 7.99 18.25
CA SER A 61 -6.83 8.16 19.53
C SER A 61 -7.24 7.20 20.66
N SER A 62 -8.30 6.41 20.47
CA SER A 62 -8.88 5.53 21.49
C SER A 62 -8.47 4.06 21.40
N TYR A 63 -7.82 3.60 20.33
CA TYR A 63 -7.58 2.17 20.13
C TYR A 63 -6.13 1.74 20.37
N THR A 64 -5.97 0.56 20.98
CA THR A 64 -4.67 -0.03 21.25
C THR A 64 -4.13 -0.82 20.05
N LYS A 65 -2.84 -1.17 20.09
CA LYS A 65 -2.23 -2.14 19.16
C LYS A 65 -2.96 -3.49 19.13
N ASN A 66 -3.44 -3.93 20.29
CA ASN A 66 -4.16 -5.20 20.41
C ASN A 66 -5.53 -5.15 19.71
N ASP A 67 -6.20 -3.99 19.74
CA ASP A 67 -7.49 -3.81 19.06
C ASP A 67 -7.31 -3.82 17.54
N PHE A 68 -6.22 -3.25 17.03
CA PHE A 68 -5.86 -3.27 15.62
C PHE A 68 -5.70 -4.71 15.13
N GLU A 69 -4.90 -5.48 15.85
CA GLU A 69 -4.61 -6.86 15.49
C GLU A 69 -5.89 -7.71 15.48
N LYS A 70 -6.78 -7.51 16.46
CA LYS A 70 -8.09 -8.19 16.51
C LYS A 70 -8.98 -7.81 15.32
N LEU A 71 -9.08 -6.52 15.01
CA LEU A 71 -9.88 -6.04 13.87
C LEU A 71 -9.33 -6.57 12.55
N CYS A 72 -8.02 -6.52 12.36
CA CYS A 72 -7.35 -7.05 11.17
C CYS A 72 -7.60 -8.55 11.03
N LYS A 73 -7.40 -9.33 12.10
CA LYS A 73 -7.68 -10.78 12.10
C LYS A 73 -9.14 -11.07 11.79
N GLN A 74 -10.07 -10.29 12.33
CA GLN A 74 -11.49 -10.43 12.07
C GLN A 74 -11.84 -10.15 10.60
N ALA A 75 -11.31 -9.07 10.03
CA ALA A 75 -11.50 -8.70 8.62
C ALA A 75 -10.96 -9.79 7.67
N VAL A 76 -9.76 -10.29 7.93
CA VAL A 76 -9.13 -11.36 7.13
C VAL A 76 -9.95 -12.66 7.22
N HIS A 77 -10.42 -13.04 8.42
CA HIS A 77 -11.30 -14.19 8.58
C HIS A 77 -12.62 -14.05 7.81
N ARG A 78 -13.19 -12.84 7.75
CA ARG A 78 -14.41 -12.55 6.99
C ARG A 78 -14.23 -12.74 5.49
N SER A 79 -13.01 -12.53 4.99
CA SER A 79 -12.68 -12.76 3.58
C SER A 79 -12.78 -14.23 3.15
N CYS A 80 -12.73 -15.17 4.10
CA CYS A 80 -12.85 -16.60 3.82
C CYS A 80 -11.90 -17.11 2.72
N GLY A 81 -10.69 -16.53 2.63
CA GLY A 81 -9.69 -16.90 1.63
C GLY A 81 -9.80 -16.17 0.29
N GLU A 82 -10.78 -15.28 0.11
CA GLU A 82 -10.98 -14.50 -1.11
C GLU A 82 -10.30 -13.12 -1.07
N LEU A 83 -9.37 -12.90 -0.14
CA LEU A 83 -8.69 -11.61 0.03
C LEU A 83 -7.77 -11.33 -1.17
N ILE A 84 -7.94 -10.17 -1.79
CA ILE A 84 -7.21 -9.75 -2.99
C ILE A 84 -6.26 -8.58 -2.70
N ASP A 85 -6.71 -7.57 -1.95
CA ASP A 85 -5.91 -6.38 -1.59
C ASP A 85 -6.00 -6.11 -0.09
N ILE A 86 -4.86 -5.82 0.54
CA ILE A 86 -4.80 -5.39 1.93
C ILE A 86 -3.81 -4.23 2.12
N ARG A 87 -4.29 -3.16 2.78
CA ARG A 87 -3.51 -2.01 3.21
C ARG A 87 -3.40 -1.96 4.73
N LEU A 88 -2.18 -1.88 5.24
CA LEU A 88 -1.88 -1.84 6.67
C LEU A 88 -0.88 -0.71 6.99
N LYS A 89 -1.05 -0.06 8.15
CA LYS A 89 -0.18 1.03 8.58
C LYS A 89 0.17 1.02 10.07
N CYS A 90 1.36 1.52 10.41
CA CYS A 90 1.92 1.82 11.75
C CYS A 90 2.11 0.65 12.73
N VAL A 91 1.20 -0.33 12.80
CA VAL A 91 1.07 -1.23 13.97
C VAL A 91 1.29 -2.71 13.64
N VAL A 92 1.72 -3.02 12.42
CA VAL A 92 1.90 -4.40 11.93
C VAL A 92 3.09 -5.09 12.59
N THR A 93 2.93 -6.38 12.89
CA THR A 93 3.97 -7.27 13.42
C THR A 93 4.23 -8.43 12.44
N ASN A 94 5.35 -9.11 12.62
CA ASN A 94 5.66 -10.35 11.89
C ASN A 94 4.56 -11.42 12.06
N ASP A 95 4.04 -11.58 13.28
CA ASP A 95 2.98 -12.56 13.58
C ASP A 95 1.66 -12.24 12.87
N LEU A 96 1.33 -10.95 12.76
CA LEU A 96 0.14 -10.53 12.02
C LEU A 96 0.32 -10.78 10.51
N LEU A 97 1.49 -10.48 9.95
CA LEU A 97 1.78 -10.78 8.54
C LEU A 97 1.75 -12.28 8.26
N ASP A 98 2.32 -13.10 9.15
CA ASP A 98 2.24 -14.56 9.03
C ASP A 98 0.79 -15.04 9.05
N PHE A 99 -0.01 -14.54 10.00
CA PHE A 99 -1.45 -14.85 10.06
C PHE A 99 -2.17 -14.50 8.76
N ILE A 100 -1.98 -13.29 8.22
CA ILE A 100 -2.60 -12.86 6.96
C ILE A 100 -2.21 -13.81 5.82
N SER A 101 -0.92 -14.13 5.74
CA SER A 101 -0.37 -14.98 4.67
C SER A 101 -0.92 -16.41 4.70
N ARG A 102 -1.20 -16.97 5.89
CA ARG A 102 -1.82 -18.30 6.04
C ARG A 102 -3.28 -18.32 5.60
N CYS A 103 -3.99 -17.22 5.71
CA CYS A 103 -5.41 -17.13 5.39
C CYS A 103 -5.70 -16.67 3.96
N SER A 104 -4.71 -16.12 3.23
CA SER A 104 -4.95 -15.29 2.04
C SER A 104 -4.10 -15.70 0.84
N SER A 105 -4.16 -16.98 0.43
CA SER A 105 -3.35 -17.50 -0.69
C SER A 105 -3.64 -16.85 -2.05
N LYS A 106 -4.82 -16.21 -2.20
CA LYS A 106 -5.23 -15.45 -3.39
C LYS A 106 -4.81 -13.98 -3.39
N LEU A 107 -4.10 -13.52 -2.36
CA LEU A 107 -3.71 -12.12 -2.23
C LEU A 107 -2.85 -11.68 -3.42
N LYS A 108 -3.25 -10.56 -4.03
CA LYS A 108 -2.59 -9.95 -5.19
C LYS A 108 -1.87 -8.65 -4.84
N SER A 109 -2.35 -7.93 -3.83
CA SER A 109 -1.79 -6.65 -3.41
C SER A 109 -1.58 -6.64 -1.89
N LEU A 110 -0.36 -6.32 -1.47
CA LEU A 110 0.02 -6.14 -0.07
C LEU A 110 0.73 -4.81 0.08
N ARG A 111 0.17 -3.93 0.91
CA ARG A 111 0.77 -2.63 1.21
C ARG A 111 0.97 -2.49 2.71
N VAL A 112 2.22 -2.26 3.11
CA VAL A 112 2.63 -2.15 4.51
C VAL A 112 3.40 -0.85 4.70
N LEU A 113 2.79 0.08 5.43
CA LEU A 113 3.22 1.47 5.54
C LEU A 113 3.65 1.82 6.97
N LYS A 114 4.81 2.47 7.15
CA LYS A 114 5.28 2.97 8.46
C LYS A 114 5.35 1.88 9.55
N CYS A 115 5.64 0.63 9.18
CA CYS A 115 5.61 -0.52 10.09
C CYS A 115 7.02 -0.92 10.57
N TYR A 116 7.51 -0.24 11.62
CA TYR A 116 8.87 -0.44 12.14
C TYR A 116 9.11 -1.79 12.84
N ASN A 117 8.04 -2.49 13.25
CA ASN A 117 8.14 -3.80 13.92
C ASN A 117 8.18 -4.99 12.95
N VAL A 118 8.11 -4.74 11.64
CA VAL A 118 8.23 -5.78 10.62
C VAL A 118 9.71 -5.90 10.24
N THR A 119 10.26 -7.10 10.41
CA THR A 119 11.63 -7.40 9.98
C THR A 119 11.64 -7.98 8.57
N GLY A 120 12.75 -7.83 7.83
CA GLY A 120 12.92 -8.48 6.52
C GLY A 120 12.66 -9.99 6.57
N ASN A 121 13.14 -10.67 7.61
CA ASN A 121 12.89 -12.10 7.83
C ASN A 121 11.40 -12.44 8.05
N GLY A 122 10.67 -11.62 8.80
CA GLY A 122 9.23 -11.80 8.98
C GLY A 122 8.46 -11.59 7.68
N LEU A 123 8.87 -10.59 6.90
CA LEU A 123 8.28 -10.29 5.59
C LEU A 123 8.49 -11.44 4.60
N ILE A 124 9.72 -11.94 4.42
CA ILE A 124 9.99 -13.06 3.50
C ILE A 124 9.25 -14.34 3.93
N HIS A 125 9.09 -14.57 5.23
CA HIS A 125 8.37 -15.74 5.74
C HIS A 125 6.89 -15.68 5.31
N ALA A 126 6.25 -14.52 5.43
CA ALA A 126 4.88 -14.32 4.97
C ALA A 126 4.75 -14.42 3.44
N LEU A 127 5.65 -13.77 2.69
CA LEU A 127 5.57 -13.71 1.22
C LEU A 127 5.75 -15.06 0.54
N LYS A 128 6.49 -16.00 1.14
CA LYS A 128 6.58 -17.39 0.64
C LYS A 128 5.23 -18.12 0.56
N ARG A 129 4.21 -17.66 1.29
CA ARG A 129 2.84 -18.20 1.26
C ARG A 129 1.91 -17.44 0.30
N LEU A 130 2.42 -16.45 -0.42
CA LEU A 130 1.67 -15.54 -1.27
C LEU A 130 2.14 -15.62 -2.74
N PRO A 131 1.98 -16.78 -3.41
CA PRO A 131 2.52 -16.98 -4.76
C PRO A 131 1.84 -16.14 -5.83
N CYS A 132 0.61 -15.66 -5.58
CA CYS A 132 -0.18 -14.86 -6.52
C CYS A 132 0.07 -13.35 -6.42
N LEU A 133 1.03 -12.91 -5.59
CA LEU A 133 1.25 -11.49 -5.34
C LEU A 133 1.73 -10.77 -6.60
N GLU A 134 1.01 -9.71 -6.98
CA GLU A 134 1.28 -8.87 -8.15
C GLU A 134 1.78 -7.47 -7.76
N THR A 135 1.41 -6.96 -6.58
CA THR A 135 1.77 -5.64 -6.07
C THR A 135 2.27 -5.73 -4.64
N LEU A 136 3.44 -5.11 -4.38
CA LEU A 136 4.04 -5.03 -3.06
C LEU A 136 4.56 -3.62 -2.79
N ASP A 137 4.01 -2.99 -1.75
CA ASP A 137 4.41 -1.66 -1.30
C ASP A 137 4.98 -1.73 0.12
N LEU A 138 6.24 -1.32 0.27
CA LEU A 138 6.99 -1.37 1.53
C LEU A 138 7.54 0.01 1.87
N PHE A 139 6.94 0.69 2.84
CA PHE A 139 7.38 2.03 3.23
C PHE A 139 7.88 2.02 4.67
N TYR A 140 9.15 2.39 4.87
CA TYR A 140 9.82 2.40 6.17
C TYR A 140 9.92 1.03 6.85
N ILE A 141 10.24 0.00 6.06
CA ILE A 141 10.54 -1.35 6.54
C ILE A 141 12.03 -1.61 6.33
N SER A 142 12.69 -2.16 7.34
CA SER A 142 14.11 -2.50 7.26
C SER A 142 14.29 -3.79 6.46
N ILE A 143 14.66 -3.63 5.18
CA ILE A 143 15.00 -4.74 4.28
C ILE A 143 16.33 -4.46 3.59
N GLU A 144 17.07 -5.53 3.33
CA GLU A 144 18.39 -5.52 2.70
C GLU A 144 18.35 -6.28 1.37
N ALA A 145 19.41 -6.17 0.56
CA ALA A 145 19.52 -6.81 -0.74
C ALA A 145 19.22 -8.32 -0.74
N GLU A 146 19.63 -9.05 0.31
CA GLU A 146 19.32 -10.47 0.45
C GLU A 146 17.81 -10.73 0.57
N HIS A 147 17.11 -9.89 1.33
CA HIS A 147 15.67 -9.97 1.51
C HIS A 147 14.96 -9.68 0.19
N ILE A 148 15.36 -8.61 -0.52
CA ILE A 148 14.82 -8.22 -1.82
C ILE A 148 14.93 -9.37 -2.83
N LYS A 149 16.10 -10.04 -2.87
CA LYS A 149 16.33 -11.19 -3.75
C LYS A 149 15.34 -12.33 -3.44
N VAL A 150 15.14 -12.64 -2.16
CA VAL A 150 14.19 -13.69 -1.73
C VAL A 150 12.75 -13.29 -2.02
N ILE A 151 12.39 -12.01 -1.89
CA ILE A 151 11.08 -11.47 -2.26
C ILE A 151 10.81 -11.73 -3.75
N GLY A 152 11.74 -11.35 -4.64
CA GLY A 152 11.59 -11.55 -6.08
C GLY A 152 11.47 -13.03 -6.46
N GLN A 153 12.18 -13.91 -5.76
CA GLN A 153 12.08 -15.37 -5.95
C GLN A 153 10.76 -15.97 -5.43
N SER A 154 10.20 -15.40 -4.36
CA SER A 154 8.97 -15.90 -3.73
C SER A 154 7.70 -15.43 -4.44
N CYS A 155 7.76 -14.29 -5.14
CA CYS A 155 6.63 -13.67 -5.82
C CYS A 155 6.92 -13.54 -7.34
N PRO A 156 6.86 -14.64 -8.12
CA PRO A 156 7.24 -14.64 -9.53
C PRO A 156 6.30 -13.82 -10.43
N HIS A 157 5.12 -13.47 -9.94
CA HIS A 157 4.12 -12.66 -10.64
C HIS A 157 4.15 -11.17 -10.24
N LEU A 158 5.16 -10.74 -9.50
CA LEU A 158 5.27 -9.35 -9.04
C LEU A 158 5.47 -8.40 -10.22
N LYS A 159 4.50 -7.49 -10.41
CA LYS A 159 4.45 -6.49 -11.48
C LYS A 159 4.72 -5.08 -10.94
N SER A 160 4.34 -4.80 -9.70
CA SER A 160 4.53 -3.50 -9.06
C SER A 160 5.30 -3.68 -7.75
N PHE A 161 6.44 -3.00 -7.64
CA PHE A 161 7.21 -2.96 -6.41
C PHE A 161 7.52 -1.51 -6.03
N LYS A 162 7.05 -1.11 -4.85
CA LYS A 162 7.32 0.22 -4.30
C LYS A 162 8.06 0.07 -2.98
N MET A 163 9.16 0.79 -2.84
CA MET A 163 9.98 0.70 -1.65
C MET A 163 10.51 2.08 -1.25
N LYS A 164 10.32 2.44 0.02
CA LYS A 164 11.03 3.55 0.67
C LYS A 164 12.01 3.00 1.69
N SER A 165 13.29 3.04 1.35
CA SER A 165 14.40 2.65 2.23
C SER A 165 15.23 3.88 2.61
N ARG A 166 15.62 3.97 3.89
CA ARG A 166 16.54 5.03 4.35
C ARG A 166 17.95 4.86 3.77
N PHE A 167 18.35 3.62 3.49
CA PHE A 167 19.71 3.24 3.09
C PHE A 167 19.67 2.30 1.89
N MET A 168 19.21 2.80 0.73
CA MET A 168 19.30 2.02 -0.50
C MET A 168 20.74 1.98 -0.99
N GLU A 169 21.25 0.78 -1.24
CA GLU A 169 22.60 0.57 -1.79
C GLU A 169 22.55 0.03 -3.23
N SER A 170 23.68 0.07 -3.93
CA SER A 170 23.81 -0.54 -5.27
C SER A 170 23.45 -2.03 -5.27
N ALA A 171 23.67 -2.73 -4.14
CA ALA A 171 23.31 -4.13 -3.96
C ALA A 171 21.79 -4.37 -4.05
N ASP A 172 20.97 -3.43 -3.57
CA ASP A 172 19.51 -3.53 -3.64
C ASP A 172 19.01 -3.44 -5.07
N ALA A 173 19.54 -2.48 -5.85
CA ALA A 173 19.21 -2.32 -7.26
C ALA A 173 19.57 -3.58 -8.07
N LEU A 174 20.74 -4.18 -7.78
CA LEU A 174 21.15 -5.46 -8.38
C LEU A 174 20.22 -6.61 -7.96
N ALA A 175 19.80 -6.65 -6.69
CA ALA A 175 18.86 -7.67 -6.21
C ALA A 175 17.52 -7.58 -6.96
N ILE A 176 16.96 -6.37 -7.13
CA ILE A 176 15.75 -6.15 -7.93
C ILE A 176 15.94 -6.62 -9.37
N ALA A 177 17.00 -6.12 -10.02
CA ALA A 177 17.31 -6.44 -11.42
C ALA A 177 17.41 -7.94 -11.69
N ASN A 178 18.02 -8.69 -10.76
CA ASN A 178 18.28 -10.11 -10.92
C ASN A 178 17.12 -11.03 -10.48
N SER A 179 16.20 -10.54 -9.67
CA SER A 179 15.13 -11.37 -9.08
C SER A 179 13.72 -11.02 -9.54
N MET A 180 13.50 -9.86 -10.16
CA MET A 180 12.17 -9.36 -10.51
C MET A 180 12.04 -8.97 -12.01
N PRO A 181 12.25 -9.90 -12.96
CA PRO A 181 12.30 -9.60 -14.39
C PRO A 181 10.94 -9.19 -14.99
N ALA A 182 9.83 -9.53 -14.33
CA ALA A 182 8.46 -9.25 -14.76
C ALA A 182 7.92 -7.89 -14.28
N LEU A 183 8.73 -7.09 -13.57
CA LEU A 183 8.32 -5.78 -13.08
C LEU A 183 7.92 -4.84 -14.22
N ARG A 184 6.80 -4.15 -14.01
CA ARG A 184 6.24 -3.10 -14.85
C ARG A 184 6.25 -1.74 -14.18
N HIS A 185 6.10 -1.71 -12.86
CA HIS A 185 6.10 -0.49 -12.07
C HIS A 185 7.11 -0.61 -10.93
N LEU A 186 8.05 0.32 -10.88
CA LEU A 186 9.05 0.39 -9.84
C LEU A 186 9.11 1.80 -9.26
N GLN A 187 8.94 1.91 -7.95
CA GLN A 187 9.08 3.18 -7.25
C GLN A 187 10.10 3.00 -6.13
N LEU A 188 11.18 3.76 -6.20
CA LEU A 188 12.26 3.70 -5.23
C LEU A 188 12.43 5.09 -4.60
N PHE A 189 12.23 5.15 -3.29
CA PHE A 189 12.55 6.32 -2.49
C PHE A 189 13.75 5.99 -1.59
N GLY A 190 14.81 6.78 -1.70
CA GLY A 190 16.03 6.57 -0.92
C GLY A 190 17.20 7.37 -1.48
N ARG A 191 18.21 7.65 -0.66
CA ARG A 191 19.26 8.62 -1.02
C ARG A 191 20.19 8.15 -2.14
N ALA A 192 20.37 6.85 -2.41
CA ALA A 192 21.59 6.37 -3.09
C ALA A 192 21.42 5.30 -4.20
N ILE A 193 20.43 5.44 -5.10
CA ILE A 193 20.52 4.70 -6.38
C ILE A 193 21.67 5.27 -7.24
N THR A 194 22.64 4.43 -7.58
CA THR A 194 23.77 4.79 -8.45
C THR A 194 23.42 4.61 -9.92
N GLY A 195 24.20 5.23 -10.82
CA GLY A 195 24.02 5.05 -12.27
C GLY A 195 24.15 3.59 -12.72
N ASP A 196 25.06 2.83 -12.11
CA ASP A 196 25.23 1.40 -12.38
C ASP A 196 24.06 0.57 -11.85
N GLY A 197 23.55 0.89 -10.66
CA GLY A 197 22.33 0.28 -10.14
C GLY A 197 21.12 0.51 -11.05
N LEU A 198 20.97 1.73 -11.57
CA LEU A 198 19.92 2.04 -12.54
C LEU A 198 20.10 1.29 -13.86
N ARG A 199 21.34 1.19 -14.37
CA ARG A 199 21.62 0.36 -15.57
C ARG A 199 21.26 -1.10 -15.33
N ALA A 200 21.57 -1.65 -14.16
CA ALA A 200 21.21 -3.01 -13.82
C ALA A 200 19.69 -3.21 -13.84
N ILE A 201 18.92 -2.31 -13.19
CA ILE A 201 17.45 -2.35 -13.21
C ILE A 201 16.92 -2.30 -14.63
N LEU A 202 17.44 -1.37 -15.46
CA LEU A 202 17.07 -1.33 -16.86
C LEU A 202 17.41 -2.67 -17.53
N HIS A 203 18.61 -3.24 -17.40
CA HIS A 203 18.91 -4.50 -18.09
C HIS A 203 18.09 -5.71 -17.62
N GLY A 204 17.82 -5.82 -16.32
CA GLY A 204 17.10 -6.93 -15.70
C GLY A 204 15.58 -6.86 -15.84
N CYS A 205 14.98 -5.70 -15.57
CA CYS A 205 13.54 -5.48 -15.63
C CYS A 205 13.12 -5.02 -17.03
N ARG A 206 13.04 -5.97 -17.97
CA ARG A 206 12.79 -5.66 -19.39
C ARG A 206 11.39 -5.14 -19.70
N GLN A 207 10.42 -5.47 -18.85
CA GLN A 207 9.03 -5.09 -19.00
C GLN A 207 8.67 -3.79 -18.26
N LEU A 208 9.66 -3.05 -17.76
CA LEU A 208 9.42 -1.86 -16.95
C LEU A 208 8.75 -0.75 -17.78
N GLU A 209 7.55 -0.35 -17.36
CA GLU A 209 6.72 0.67 -18.00
C GLU A 209 6.72 1.99 -17.23
N SER A 210 6.81 1.93 -15.90
CA SER A 210 6.88 3.08 -15.00
C SER A 210 8.06 2.95 -14.03
N LEU A 211 8.83 4.02 -13.89
CA LEU A 211 9.95 4.12 -12.97
C LEU A 211 9.92 5.49 -12.28
N ASP A 212 9.69 5.46 -10.97
CA ASP A 212 9.69 6.65 -10.12
C ASP A 212 10.90 6.66 -9.20
N LEU A 213 11.79 7.61 -9.45
CA LEU A 213 13.01 7.90 -8.70
C LEU A 213 12.97 9.31 -8.10
N ARG A 214 11.78 9.88 -7.87
CA ARG A 214 11.65 11.14 -7.13
C ARG A 214 12.31 10.97 -5.75
N ARG A 215 12.94 12.03 -5.25
CA ARG A 215 13.68 12.04 -3.96
C ARG A 215 14.90 11.10 -3.91
N CYS A 216 15.37 10.55 -5.03
CA CYS A 216 16.69 9.90 -5.13
C CYS A 216 17.82 10.92 -5.27
N SER A 217 18.32 11.42 -4.14
CA SER A 217 19.18 12.60 -4.08
C SER A 217 20.59 12.46 -4.66
N CYS A 218 21.16 11.25 -4.73
CA CYS A 218 22.53 11.03 -5.20
C CYS A 218 22.64 10.64 -6.69
N LEU A 219 21.52 10.50 -7.40
CA LEU A 219 21.54 10.08 -8.80
C LEU A 219 21.86 11.27 -9.70
N MET A 220 23.08 11.30 -10.23
CA MET A 220 23.46 12.24 -11.29
C MET A 220 22.93 11.76 -12.64
N LEU A 221 21.65 12.02 -12.91
CA LEU A 221 20.99 11.58 -14.14
C LEU A 221 21.30 12.51 -15.33
N GLY A 222 22.56 12.56 -15.74
CA GLY A 222 23.04 13.30 -16.92
C GLY A 222 23.37 12.39 -18.11
N GLY A 223 23.49 12.99 -19.30
CA GLY A 223 24.04 12.32 -20.48
C GLY A 223 23.20 11.15 -21.01
N SER A 224 23.88 10.08 -21.44
CA SER A 224 23.29 8.93 -22.12
C SER A 224 22.33 8.12 -21.27
N LEU A 225 22.54 8.04 -19.95
CA LEU A 225 21.69 7.26 -19.04
C LEU A 225 20.31 7.88 -18.87
N GLY A 226 20.24 9.20 -18.68
CA GLY A 226 18.96 9.91 -18.58
C GLY A 226 18.16 9.86 -19.89
N LYS A 227 18.85 9.90 -21.05
CA LYS A 227 18.23 9.69 -22.36
C LYS A 227 17.66 8.27 -22.48
N LEU A 228 18.44 7.26 -22.13
CA LEU A 228 18.02 5.86 -22.13
C LEU A 228 16.76 5.62 -21.28
N CYS A 229 16.69 6.21 -20.07
CA CYS A 229 15.50 6.12 -19.23
C CYS A 229 14.26 6.68 -19.92
N ARG A 230 14.35 7.87 -20.52
CA ARG A 230 13.21 8.53 -21.19
C ARG A 230 12.78 7.83 -22.49
N GLU A 231 13.70 7.21 -23.21
CA GLU A 231 13.37 6.46 -24.43
C GLU A 231 12.74 5.10 -24.11
N ARG A 232 13.15 4.48 -23.01
CA ARG A 232 12.78 3.11 -22.69
C ARG A 232 11.58 3.01 -21.74
N ILE A 233 11.43 3.94 -20.82
CA ILE A 233 10.37 3.92 -19.79
C ILE A 233 9.29 4.93 -20.17
N LYS A 234 8.04 4.47 -20.24
CA LYS A 234 6.90 5.30 -20.66
C LYS A 234 6.58 6.38 -19.63
N ASP A 235 6.54 6.00 -18.35
CA ASP A 235 6.27 6.89 -17.22
C ASP A 235 7.52 6.98 -16.34
N PHE A 236 8.42 7.91 -16.69
CA PHE A 236 9.66 8.13 -15.95
C PHE A 236 9.57 9.39 -15.11
N LYS A 237 9.61 9.24 -13.78
CA LYS A 237 9.59 10.35 -12.82
C LYS A 237 10.93 10.46 -12.12
N PHE A 238 11.52 11.64 -12.17
CA PHE A 238 12.81 11.92 -11.55
C PHE A 238 12.87 13.39 -11.10
N THR A 239 13.44 13.63 -9.92
CA THR A 239 13.66 14.99 -9.40
C THR A 239 15.13 15.37 -9.54
N VAL A 240 15.44 16.38 -10.34
CA VAL A 240 16.77 16.98 -10.39
C VAL A 240 16.90 17.90 -9.17
N ARG A 241 17.83 17.62 -8.25
CA ARG A 241 18.15 18.59 -7.19
C ARG A 241 19.04 19.69 -7.76
N THR A 242 18.50 20.92 -7.85
CA THR A 242 19.23 22.10 -8.32
C THR A 242 19.85 22.95 -7.21
N ASN A 243 19.56 22.70 -5.92
CA ASN A 243 20.11 23.49 -4.80
C ASN A 243 20.63 22.64 -3.64
N LEU A 244 21.82 23.00 -3.14
CA LEU A 244 22.57 22.37 -2.05
C LEU A 244 21.99 22.60 -0.64
N PHE A 245 20.89 23.36 -0.48
CA PHE A 245 20.37 23.73 0.85
C PHE A 245 19.31 22.76 1.41
N GLU A 246 18.78 21.81 0.63
CA GLU A 246 17.82 20.80 1.14
C GLU A 246 18.50 19.58 1.79
N ILE A 247 19.75 19.70 2.21
CA ILE A 247 20.54 18.58 2.77
C ILE A 247 20.05 18.19 4.17
N PHE A 248 19.34 19.10 4.87
CA PHE A 248 19.06 18.96 6.31
C PHE A 248 17.58 18.97 6.72
N ASP A 249 16.61 19.03 5.79
CA ASP A 249 15.20 19.27 6.17
C ASP A 249 14.21 18.19 5.71
N SER A 250 14.48 16.91 5.99
CA SER A 250 13.53 15.84 5.61
C SER A 250 13.35 14.73 6.63
N ASP A 251 13.48 15.05 7.92
CA ASP A 251 12.93 14.25 9.01
C ASP A 251 11.66 14.90 9.61
N SER A 252 11.09 15.93 8.96
CA SER A 252 9.69 16.27 9.21
C SER A 252 8.81 15.18 8.62
N ASP A 253 7.90 14.65 9.43
CA ASP A 253 6.89 13.67 9.06
C ASP A 253 6.06 14.17 7.87
N ASP A 254 6.55 13.91 6.65
CA ASP A 254 5.86 14.32 5.44
C ASP A 254 4.63 13.43 5.24
N PHE A 255 3.48 14.10 5.33
CA PHE A 255 2.19 13.66 4.89
C PHE A 255 2.31 13.15 3.43
N ASP A 256 1.83 11.93 3.20
CA ASP A 256 1.69 11.40 1.84
C ASP A 256 0.56 12.19 1.15
N GLU A 257 0.87 13.34 0.57
CA GLU A 257 -0.04 14.21 -0.20
C GLU A 257 -0.32 13.72 -1.62
N ASP A 258 0.03 12.47 -1.96
CA ASP A 258 -0.19 11.89 -3.30
C ASP A 258 -1.49 11.04 -3.41
N ASP A 259 -2.45 11.17 -2.49
CA ASP A 259 -3.81 10.61 -2.62
C ASP A 259 -4.83 11.71 -3.01
N GLU A 260 -4.78 12.13 -4.28
CA GLU A 260 -5.78 13.02 -4.88
C GLU A 260 -7.12 12.28 -5.05
N PHE A 261 -7.98 12.33 -4.03
CA PHE A 261 -9.39 11.94 -4.14
C PHE A 261 -10.27 13.19 -4.26
N SER A 262 -10.65 13.55 -5.49
CA SER A 262 -11.65 14.59 -5.71
C SER A 262 -13.04 14.08 -5.30
N ALA A 263 -13.39 14.23 -4.01
CA ALA A 263 -14.77 14.20 -3.57
C ALA A 263 -15.22 15.64 -3.30
N GLY A 264 -15.74 16.29 -4.35
CA GLY A 264 -16.46 17.55 -4.20
C GLY A 264 -17.75 17.33 -3.42
N PHE A 265 -17.73 17.58 -2.12
CA PHE A 265 -18.94 17.89 -1.37
C PHE A 265 -19.04 19.40 -1.18
N PRO A 266 -20.20 20.02 -1.50
CA PRO A 266 -20.39 21.45 -1.31
C PRO A 266 -20.37 21.78 0.19
N LYS A 267 -19.52 22.73 0.56
CA LYS A 267 -19.50 23.34 1.90
C LYS A 267 -20.89 23.94 2.18
N GLY A 268 -21.47 23.52 3.30
CA GLY A 268 -22.74 24.03 3.78
C GLY A 268 -22.70 25.53 4.06
N VAL A 269 -23.82 26.18 3.74
CA VAL A 269 -24.25 27.40 4.42
C VAL A 269 -25.13 26.94 5.56
N PHE A 270 -24.60 26.91 6.77
CA PHE A 270 -25.42 27.01 7.98
C PHE A 270 -24.94 28.25 8.72
N ASP A 271 -25.55 29.38 8.33
CA ASP A 271 -25.53 30.58 9.15
C ASP A 271 -26.42 30.38 10.37
N ASN A 272 -25.88 30.86 11.48
CA ASN A 272 -26.49 30.96 12.79
C ASN A 272 -27.81 31.72 12.73
N TYR A 273 -28.87 31.16 13.34
CA TYR A 273 -29.84 31.97 14.06
C TYR A 273 -30.15 31.34 15.42
N TRP A 274 -30.18 32.24 16.40
CA TRP A 274 -30.21 32.03 17.84
C TRP A 274 -31.62 31.72 18.39
N ILE A 275 -31.59 31.16 19.62
CA ILE A 275 -32.67 30.96 20.62
C ILE A 275 -33.49 29.68 20.46
#